data_AF-A0A0G1KFF5-F1
#
_entry.id   AF-A0A0G1KFF5-F1
#
_cell.length_a   1.000
_cell.length_b   1.000
_cell.length_c   1.000
_cell.angle_alpha   90.00
_cell.angle_beta   90.00
_cell.angle_gamma   90.00
#
_symmetry.space_group_name_H-M   'P 1'
#
loop_
_entity.id
_entity.type
_entity.pdbx_description
1 polymer ?
#
loop_
_entity_poly.entity_id
_entity_poly.type
_entity_poly.pdbx_seq_one_letter_code
_entity_poly.pdbx_strand_id
1 'polypeptide(L)'
;MKRQQAPTHQIAQSDTVVTPVELTVFEPFITQRKKEGTFSRSVFPPILTSITIMQSFNDLFRIILEGDQQSSRKAARGVRKLLYSSKSEKEQYIEIKKIVNNADEVYRNIKEGWRQENFVMAVSVIYFLHDKENEQDFLFPWLFYLIQHDNGNIRQSAVRMFRNELGPLTVHIRCPENSFALNKIRNEKRDLILSGMHKGLHFLLRRFYKPLYKKYKYVSLLPTGQYKSIQLVLGELEDDCGEKYTKKLREGIN
;
A
#
# COMPACT_ATOMS: atom_id res chain seq x y z
N MET A 1 -30.75 -33.98 -45.59
CA MET A 1 -29.75 -33.26 -44.79
C MET A 1 -30.10 -31.77 -44.74
N LYS A 2 -30.69 -31.29 -43.64
CA LYS A 2 -30.93 -29.86 -43.39
C LYS A 2 -30.18 -29.49 -42.12
N ARG A 3 -29.14 -28.66 -42.23
CA ARG A 3 -28.39 -28.13 -41.08
C ARG A 3 -29.21 -26.99 -40.46
N GLN A 4 -29.67 -27.19 -39.23
CA GLN A 4 -30.20 -26.12 -38.39
C GLN A 4 -29.02 -25.28 -37.85
N GLN A 5 -29.06 -23.97 -38.07
CA GLN A 5 -28.14 -23.01 -37.46
C GLN A 5 -28.64 -22.66 -36.05
N ALA A 6 -27.73 -22.62 -35.08
CA ALA A 6 -28.00 -22.25 -33.70
C ALA A 6 -28.07 -20.71 -33.56
N PRO A 7 -28.85 -20.17 -32.60
CA PRO A 7 -28.98 -18.74 -32.42
C PRO A 7 -27.81 -18.13 -31.65
N THR A 8 -27.30 -17.02 -32.18
CA THR A 8 -26.26 -16.16 -31.59
C THR A 8 -26.83 -15.38 -30.41
N HIS A 9 -26.39 -15.69 -29.19
CA HIS A 9 -26.69 -14.87 -28.01
C HIS A 9 -25.85 -13.60 -28.01
N GLN A 10 -26.50 -12.45 -28.17
CA GLN A 10 -25.91 -11.14 -27.90
C GLN A 10 -25.88 -10.92 -26.37
N ILE A 11 -24.69 -10.74 -25.82
CA ILE A 11 -24.48 -10.37 -24.42
C ILE A 11 -24.62 -8.85 -24.34
N ALA A 12 -25.70 -8.38 -23.72
CA ALA A 12 -25.91 -6.98 -23.39
C ALA A 12 -24.84 -6.53 -22.37
N GLN A 13 -24.06 -5.51 -22.73
CA GLN A 13 -23.20 -4.79 -21.81
C GLN A 13 -24.09 -3.92 -20.91
N SER A 14 -24.17 -4.26 -19.63
CA SER A 14 -24.82 -3.42 -18.63
C SER A 14 -23.82 -2.39 -18.11
N ASP A 15 -23.92 -1.16 -18.60
CA ASP A 15 -23.21 0.00 -18.05
C ASP A 15 -23.72 0.29 -16.64
N THR A 16 -23.04 -0.27 -15.65
CA THR A 16 -23.30 0.04 -14.25
C THR A 16 -22.46 1.27 -13.90
N VAL A 17 -23.07 2.45 -14.02
CA VAL A 17 -22.54 3.71 -13.51
C VAL A 17 -22.42 3.58 -11.99
N VAL A 18 -21.20 3.33 -11.50
CA VAL A 18 -20.90 3.35 -10.07
C VAL A 18 -20.89 4.81 -9.62
N THR A 19 -21.99 5.25 -9.02
CA THR A 19 -22.07 6.55 -8.35
C THR A 19 -21.09 6.61 -7.16
N PRO A 20 -20.40 7.74 -6.91
CA PRO A 20 -19.52 7.92 -5.78
C PRO A 20 -20.35 8.18 -4.52
N VAL A 21 -20.85 7.10 -3.91
CA VAL A 21 -21.42 7.11 -2.56
C VAL A 21 -20.58 6.13 -1.75
N GLU A 22 -20.22 6.51 -0.52
CA GLU A 22 -19.41 5.75 0.47
C GLU A 22 -17.90 6.09 0.53
N LEU A 23 -17.61 7.37 0.82
CA LEU A 23 -16.36 7.78 1.49
C LEU A 23 -16.52 7.92 3.01
N THR A 24 -17.72 7.68 3.56
CA THR A 24 -18.06 7.83 4.98
C THR A 24 -17.46 6.75 5.90
N VAL A 25 -16.96 5.63 5.36
CA VAL A 25 -16.32 4.57 6.17
C VAL A 25 -14.90 4.95 6.61
N PHE A 26 -14.32 6.01 6.04
CA PHE A 26 -12.94 6.46 6.33
C PHE A 26 -12.88 7.74 7.18
N GLU A 27 -14.01 8.24 7.70
CA GLU A 27 -14.02 9.43 8.56
C GLU A 27 -13.09 9.37 9.80
N PRO A 28 -12.79 8.22 10.46
CA PRO A 28 -11.85 8.24 11.58
C PRO A 28 -10.39 8.50 11.16
N PHE A 29 -10.06 8.50 9.86
CA PHE A 29 -8.68 8.72 9.36
C PHE A 29 -8.45 10.12 8.78
N ILE A 30 -9.45 10.99 8.76
CA ILE A 30 -9.32 12.36 8.22
C ILE A 30 -9.34 13.33 9.39
N THR A 31 -8.17 13.56 10.00
CA THR A 31 -7.95 14.74 10.85
C THR A 31 -6.71 15.51 10.40
N GLN A 32 -6.98 16.61 9.70
CA GLN A 32 -6.19 17.84 9.47
C GLN A 32 -4.67 17.76 9.29
N ARG A 33 -4.18 18.09 8.08
CA ARG A 33 -3.04 19.01 7.90
C ARG A 33 -3.25 19.94 6.69
N LYS A 34 -3.37 21.24 6.97
CA LYS A 34 -2.84 22.31 6.12
C LYS A 34 -1.39 22.52 6.54
N LYS A 35 -0.44 22.49 5.60
CA LYS A 35 0.58 23.55 5.41
C LYS A 35 1.47 23.25 4.20
N GLU A 36 1.67 24.35 3.48
CA GLU A 36 2.41 24.59 2.24
C GLU A 36 3.79 23.93 2.13
N GLY A 37 4.05 23.38 0.94
CA GLY A 37 5.39 23.13 0.42
C GLY A 37 5.37 23.33 -1.10
N THR A 38 5.70 24.53 -1.55
CA THR A 38 5.86 24.84 -2.97
C THR A 38 7.09 24.15 -3.53
N PHE A 39 6.88 23.14 -4.38
CA PHE A 39 7.95 22.49 -5.14
C PHE A 39 8.32 23.40 -6.32
N SER A 40 9.46 24.09 -6.21
CA SER A 40 9.96 25.00 -7.23
C SER A 40 10.47 24.23 -8.46
N ARG A 41 9.94 24.56 -9.64
CA ARG A 41 10.44 24.08 -10.94
C ARG A 41 11.70 24.86 -11.31
N SER A 42 12.87 24.24 -11.19
CA SER A 42 14.09 24.76 -11.82
C SER A 42 14.33 24.06 -13.16
N VAL A 43 14.57 24.88 -14.18
CA VAL A 43 14.91 24.47 -15.55
C VAL A 43 16.43 24.37 -15.63
N PHE A 44 16.98 23.19 -15.91
CA PHE A 44 18.40 23.02 -16.26
C PHE A 44 18.61 21.90 -17.31
N PRO A 45 19.68 21.99 -18.12
CA PRO A 45 19.77 21.43 -19.47
C PRO A 45 20.20 19.94 -19.48
N PRO A 46 20.05 19.25 -20.63
CA PRO A 46 20.36 17.84 -20.73
C PRO A 46 21.87 17.63 -20.91
N ILE A 47 22.47 16.79 -20.08
CA ILE A 47 23.83 16.27 -20.33
C ILE A 47 23.79 14.74 -20.32
N LEU A 48 24.06 14.19 -21.50
CA LEU A 48 24.51 12.83 -21.72
C LEU A 48 25.98 12.73 -21.32
N THR A 49 26.31 11.95 -20.29
CA THR A 49 27.60 11.27 -20.16
C THR A 49 27.51 10.16 -19.13
N SER A 50 27.99 8.98 -19.52
CA SER A 50 28.11 7.77 -18.71
C SER A 50 29.18 7.93 -17.63
N ILE A 51 28.82 8.62 -16.56
CA ILE A 51 29.49 8.55 -15.27
C ILE A 51 28.71 7.49 -14.46
N THR A 52 29.38 6.54 -13.82
CA THR A 52 28.78 5.76 -12.73
C THR A 52 28.55 6.70 -11.55
N ILE A 53 27.57 7.58 -11.70
CA ILE A 53 27.09 8.49 -10.66
C ILE A 53 26.60 7.57 -9.53
N MET A 54 27.08 7.77 -8.29
CA MET A 54 26.43 7.18 -7.13
C MET A 54 24.98 7.65 -7.15
N GLN A 55 24.08 6.76 -7.60
CA GLN A 55 22.68 7.10 -7.74
C GLN A 55 22.11 7.27 -6.33
N SER A 56 21.64 8.46 -5.99
CA SER A 56 20.88 8.69 -4.76
C SER A 56 19.47 8.12 -4.88
N PHE A 57 18.72 8.03 -3.76
CA PHE A 57 17.30 7.67 -3.84
C PHE A 57 16.52 8.73 -4.63
N ASN A 58 16.85 10.01 -4.45
CA ASN A 58 16.25 11.10 -5.20
C ASN A 58 16.48 10.97 -6.71
N ASP A 59 17.70 10.59 -7.15
CA ASP A 59 17.98 10.39 -8.58
C ASP A 59 17.14 9.26 -9.16
N LEU A 60 17.02 8.14 -8.44
CA LEU A 60 16.22 7.01 -8.88
C LEU A 60 14.73 7.38 -8.97
N PHE A 61 14.20 8.08 -7.96
CA PHE A 61 12.81 8.51 -7.97
C PHE A 61 12.53 9.57 -9.04
N ARG A 62 13.47 10.47 -9.33
CA ARG A 62 13.39 11.37 -10.48
C ARG A 62 13.28 10.59 -11.80
N ILE A 63 14.16 9.61 -12.01
CA ILE A 63 14.11 8.76 -13.22
C ILE A 63 12.79 7.97 -13.30
N ILE A 64 12.27 7.49 -12.17
CA ILE A 64 10.97 6.81 -12.14
C ILE A 64 9.85 7.74 -12.64
N LEU A 65 9.85 9.00 -12.18
CA LEU A 65 8.79 9.97 -12.44
C LEU A 65 8.89 10.63 -13.82
N GLU A 66 10.09 10.85 -14.34
CA GLU A 66 10.32 11.65 -15.55
C GLU A 66 10.83 10.82 -16.73
N GLY A 67 11.46 9.69 -16.47
CA GLY A 67 12.04 8.84 -17.50
C GLY A 67 11.02 8.13 -18.38
N ASP A 68 11.51 7.58 -19.49
CA ASP A 68 10.76 6.63 -20.31
C ASP A 68 10.41 5.35 -19.52
N GLN A 69 9.53 4.53 -20.07
CA GLN A 69 9.04 3.32 -19.42
C GLN A 69 10.16 2.35 -18.98
N GLN A 70 11.19 2.18 -19.82
CA GLN A 70 12.27 1.24 -19.55
C GLN A 70 13.24 1.81 -18.52
N SER A 71 13.58 3.09 -18.61
CA SER A 71 14.41 3.80 -17.64
C SER A 71 13.74 3.85 -16.26
N SER A 72 12.45 4.16 -16.21
CA SER A 72 11.65 4.13 -14.97
C SER A 72 11.61 2.74 -14.35
N ARG A 73 11.39 1.69 -15.15
CA ARG A 73 11.41 0.29 -14.67
C ARG A 73 12.78 -0.11 -14.13
N LYS A 74 13.86 0.28 -14.80
CA LYS A 74 15.24 0.02 -14.34
C LYS A 74 15.51 0.76 -13.02
N ALA A 75 15.10 2.02 -12.91
CA ALA A 75 15.27 2.82 -11.71
C ALA A 75 14.49 2.23 -10.51
N ALA A 76 13.24 1.80 -10.71
CA ALA A 76 12.45 1.14 -9.66
C ALA A 76 13.12 -0.14 -9.12
N ARG A 77 13.74 -0.93 -10.00
CA ARG A 77 14.56 -2.09 -9.60
C ARG A 77 15.87 -1.67 -8.92
N GLY A 78 16.44 -0.55 -9.38
CA GLY A 78 17.63 0.08 -8.82
C GLY A 78 17.47 0.48 -7.35
N VAL A 79 16.27 0.89 -6.91
CA VAL A 79 16.01 1.29 -5.52
C VAL A 79 16.36 0.19 -4.53
N ARG A 80 16.01 -1.07 -4.84
CA ARG A 80 16.37 -2.22 -4.00
C ARG A 80 17.88 -2.46 -3.99
N LYS A 81 18.53 -2.33 -5.15
CA LYS A 81 19.99 -2.52 -5.26
C LYS A 81 20.71 -1.46 -4.42
N LEU A 82 20.32 -0.20 -4.55
CA LEU A 82 20.88 0.92 -3.79
C LEU A 82 20.72 0.68 -2.30
N LEU A 83 19.51 0.35 -1.84
CA LEU A 83 19.19 0.10 -0.44
C LEU A 83 20.06 -0.98 0.21
N TYR A 84 20.38 -2.07 -0.51
CA TYR A 84 21.24 -3.13 0.04
C TYR A 84 22.73 -2.87 -0.12
N SER A 85 23.12 -2.01 -1.06
CA SER A 85 24.52 -1.63 -1.26
C SER A 85 24.97 -0.47 -0.38
N SER A 86 24.02 0.28 0.18
CA SER A 86 24.35 1.42 1.01
C SER A 86 24.84 0.98 2.39
N LYS A 87 25.93 1.59 2.83
CA LYS A 87 26.30 1.61 4.24
C LYS A 87 25.34 2.60 4.90
N SER A 88 24.74 2.23 6.03
CA SER A 88 23.64 2.96 6.68
C SER A 88 23.99 4.42 7.04
N GLU A 89 23.93 5.31 6.06
CA GLU A 89 24.23 6.74 6.19
C GLU A 89 22.99 7.53 6.58
N LYS A 90 23.17 8.49 7.49
CA LYS A 90 22.08 9.30 8.06
C LYS A 90 21.36 10.12 6.98
N GLU A 91 22.10 10.61 5.99
CA GLU A 91 21.57 11.40 4.87
C GLU A 91 20.54 10.59 4.06
N GLN A 92 20.81 9.32 3.80
CA GLN A 92 19.91 8.46 3.02
C GLN A 92 18.56 8.23 3.71
N TYR A 93 18.58 8.11 5.04
CA TYR A 93 17.34 8.01 5.82
C TYR A 93 16.48 9.26 5.70
N ILE A 94 17.11 10.44 5.67
CA ILE A 94 16.40 11.72 5.46
C ILE A 94 15.75 11.76 4.08
N GLU A 95 16.45 11.28 3.03
CA GLU A 95 15.88 11.19 1.68
C GLU A 95 14.67 10.24 1.64
N ILE A 96 14.82 9.04 2.19
CA ILE A 96 13.75 8.03 2.23
C ILE A 96 12.52 8.58 2.95
N LYS A 97 12.71 9.22 4.11
CA LYS A 97 11.61 9.82 4.87
C LYS A 97 10.85 10.86 4.05
N LYS A 98 11.56 11.73 3.32
CA LYS A 98 10.92 12.72 2.42
C LYS A 98 10.13 12.07 1.30
N ILE A 99 10.66 11.01 0.69
CA ILE A 99 10.00 10.28 -0.40
C ILE A 99 8.71 9.62 0.11
N VAL A 100 8.79 8.88 1.23
CA VAL A 100 7.64 8.16 1.78
C VAL A 100 6.55 9.13 2.26
N ASN A 101 6.94 10.23 2.93
CA ASN A 101 5.97 11.19 3.47
C ASN A 101 5.12 11.88 2.38
N ASN A 102 5.66 12.04 1.18
CA ASN A 102 4.96 12.67 0.05
C ASN A 102 4.39 11.65 -0.96
N ALA A 103 4.48 10.35 -0.65
CA ALA A 103 4.22 9.31 -1.65
C ALA A 103 2.78 9.29 -2.17
N ASP A 104 1.78 9.54 -1.31
CA ASP A 104 0.36 9.58 -1.74
C ASP A 104 0.11 10.73 -2.73
N GLU A 105 0.54 11.94 -2.39
CA GLU A 105 0.38 13.12 -3.24
C GLU A 105 1.07 12.93 -4.60
N VAL A 106 2.33 12.46 -4.58
CA VAL A 106 3.08 12.18 -5.81
C VAL A 106 2.37 11.12 -6.64
N TYR A 107 1.92 10.03 -6.02
CA TYR A 107 1.22 8.94 -6.72
C TYR A 107 -0.03 9.42 -7.46
N ARG A 108 -0.85 10.28 -6.83
CA ARG A 108 -2.10 10.81 -7.43
C ARG A 108 -1.86 11.70 -8.64
N ASN A 109 -0.66 12.30 -8.73
CA ASN A 109 -0.27 13.14 -9.86
C ASN A 109 0.25 12.34 -11.06
N ILE A 110 0.62 11.07 -10.89
CA ILE A 110 1.06 10.20 -11.98
C ILE A 110 -0.14 9.77 -12.84
N LYS A 111 -0.06 9.98 -14.16
CA LYS A 111 -1.13 9.64 -15.11
C LYS A 111 -0.94 8.27 -15.75
N GLU A 112 0.30 7.85 -15.94
CA GLU A 112 0.64 6.61 -16.62
C GLU A 112 0.61 5.42 -15.67
N GLY A 113 -0.21 4.41 -15.96
CA GLY A 113 -0.36 3.23 -15.10
C GLY A 113 0.95 2.44 -14.88
N TRP A 114 1.81 2.36 -15.90
CA TRP A 114 3.13 1.72 -15.75
C TRP A 114 4.07 2.50 -14.83
N ARG A 115 3.92 3.84 -14.78
CA ARG A 115 4.72 4.72 -13.93
C ARG A 115 4.23 4.66 -12.49
N GLN A 116 2.91 4.62 -12.29
CA GLN A 116 2.29 4.33 -10.98
C GLN A 116 2.80 3.00 -10.42
N GLU A 117 2.82 1.96 -11.25
CA GLU A 117 3.33 0.64 -10.84
C GLU A 117 4.79 0.72 -10.40
N ASN A 118 5.68 1.27 -11.23
CA ASN A 118 7.09 1.41 -10.92
C ASN A 118 7.33 2.23 -9.64
N PHE A 119 6.58 3.33 -9.48
CA PHE A 119 6.65 4.19 -8.30
C PHE A 119 6.26 3.44 -7.02
N VAL A 120 5.09 2.81 -6.99
CA VAL A 120 4.62 2.10 -5.79
C VAL A 120 5.52 0.92 -5.46
N MET A 121 6.00 0.18 -6.48
CA MET A 121 6.97 -0.89 -6.28
C MET A 121 8.23 -0.38 -5.60
N ALA A 122 8.77 0.76 -6.06
CA ALA A 122 9.94 1.40 -5.47
C ALA A 122 9.69 1.90 -4.05
N VAL A 123 8.57 2.59 -3.79
CA VAL A 123 8.20 3.06 -2.44
C VAL A 123 8.11 1.88 -1.48
N SER A 124 7.45 0.78 -1.89
CA SER A 124 7.31 -0.41 -1.03
C SER A 124 8.66 -0.98 -0.57
N VAL A 125 9.73 -0.75 -1.35
CA VAL A 125 11.09 -1.19 -1.03
C VAL A 125 11.66 -0.48 0.18
N ILE A 126 11.50 0.83 0.23
CA ILE A 126 12.08 1.70 1.26
C ILE A 126 11.07 2.02 2.38
N TYR A 127 9.80 1.66 2.21
CA TYR A 127 8.71 1.99 3.12
C TYR A 127 8.98 1.62 4.58
N PHE A 128 9.62 0.47 4.86
CA PHE A 128 9.88 0.04 6.24
C PHE A 128 10.87 0.95 7.00
N LEU A 129 11.53 1.88 6.32
CA LEU A 129 12.47 2.86 6.88
C LEU A 129 11.82 4.23 7.14
N HIS A 130 10.50 4.35 7.06
CA HIS A 130 9.83 5.58 7.50
C HIS A 130 9.82 5.68 9.04
N ASP A 131 9.52 6.88 9.54
CA ASP A 131 9.47 7.18 10.97
C ASP A 131 8.22 6.59 11.64
N LYS A 132 8.33 5.32 12.04
CA LYS A 132 7.25 4.52 12.67
C LYS A 132 6.81 5.04 14.04
N GLU A 133 7.59 5.90 14.69
CA GLU A 133 7.31 6.29 16.07
C GLU A 133 6.30 7.44 16.15
N ASN A 134 6.44 8.41 15.24
CA ASN A 134 5.72 9.68 15.30
C ASN A 134 4.39 9.69 14.51
N GLU A 135 4.26 8.90 13.44
CA GLU A 135 3.08 8.90 12.56
C GLU A 135 2.71 7.45 12.18
N GLN A 136 2.01 6.74 13.07
CA GLN A 136 1.74 5.29 12.94
C GLN A 136 0.62 4.94 11.94
N ASP A 137 -0.11 5.92 11.41
CA ASP A 137 -1.31 5.71 10.60
C ASP A 137 -1.41 6.55 9.32
N PHE A 138 -0.48 7.48 9.09
CA PHE A 138 -0.67 8.55 8.10
C PHE A 138 -0.82 8.05 6.65
N LEU A 139 -0.32 6.85 6.33
CA LEU A 139 -0.44 6.26 4.99
C LEU A 139 -1.55 5.22 4.85
N PHE A 140 -2.31 4.88 5.90
CA PHE A 140 -3.39 3.89 5.75
C PHE A 140 -4.44 4.27 4.70
N PRO A 141 -4.89 5.53 4.59
CA PRO A 141 -5.79 5.91 3.50
C PRO A 141 -5.22 5.58 2.12
N TRP A 142 -3.92 5.80 1.92
CA TRP A 142 -3.24 5.45 0.68
C TRP A 142 -3.08 3.94 0.50
N LEU A 143 -2.71 3.19 1.53
CA LEU A 143 -2.58 1.73 1.45
C LEU A 143 -3.93 1.05 1.13
N PHE A 144 -5.03 1.52 1.74
CA PHE A 144 -6.39 1.07 1.42
C PHE A 144 -6.80 1.43 0.00
N TYR A 145 -6.34 2.56 -0.53
CA TYR A 145 -6.53 2.89 -1.94
C TYR A 145 -5.75 1.92 -2.86
N LEU A 146 -4.47 1.67 -2.57
CA LEU A 146 -3.60 0.83 -3.40
C LEU A 146 -4.01 -0.65 -3.43
N ILE A 147 -4.50 -1.20 -2.32
CA ILE A 147 -4.89 -2.63 -2.26
C ILE A 147 -6.12 -2.96 -3.12
N GLN A 148 -6.91 -1.94 -3.48
CA GLN A 148 -8.08 -2.07 -4.35
C GLN A 148 -7.74 -1.97 -5.85
N HIS A 149 -6.51 -1.58 -6.18
CA HIS A 149 -6.08 -1.29 -7.55
C HIS A 149 -6.16 -2.52 -8.46
N ASP A 150 -6.45 -2.35 -9.76
CA ASP A 150 -6.57 -3.47 -10.72
C ASP A 150 -5.23 -4.11 -11.10
N ASN A 151 -4.16 -3.32 -11.08
CA ASN A 151 -2.79 -3.82 -11.25
C ASN A 151 -2.32 -4.65 -10.04
N GLY A 152 -1.98 -5.92 -10.28
CA GLY A 152 -1.53 -6.86 -9.25
C GLY A 152 -0.21 -6.48 -8.57
N ASN A 153 0.72 -5.82 -9.26
CA ASN A 153 2.01 -5.40 -8.68
C ASN A 153 1.83 -4.27 -7.68
N ILE A 154 0.90 -3.33 -7.95
CA ILE A 154 0.50 -2.28 -7.00
C ILE A 154 -0.14 -2.92 -5.76
N ARG A 155 -1.09 -3.85 -5.93
CA ARG A 155 -1.71 -4.54 -4.79
C ARG A 155 -0.68 -5.30 -3.95
N GLN A 156 0.24 -6.02 -4.58
CA GLN A 156 1.26 -6.78 -3.87
C GLN A 156 2.22 -5.86 -3.10
N SER A 157 2.52 -4.69 -3.66
CA SER A 157 3.31 -3.66 -2.99
C SER A 157 2.56 -3.09 -1.77
N ALA A 158 1.24 -2.88 -1.87
CA ALA A 158 0.39 -2.48 -0.75
C ALA A 158 0.37 -3.54 0.36
N VAL A 159 0.18 -4.82 0.02
CA VAL A 159 0.22 -5.95 0.98
C VAL A 159 1.54 -5.94 1.76
N ARG A 160 2.67 -5.73 1.07
CA ARG A 160 3.98 -5.64 1.72
C ARG A 160 4.09 -4.43 2.66
N MET A 161 3.55 -3.28 2.27
CA MET A 161 3.57 -2.08 3.13
C MET A 161 2.70 -2.28 4.38
N PHE A 162 1.50 -2.87 4.25
CA PHE A 162 0.68 -3.25 5.40
C PHE A 162 1.44 -4.16 6.38
N ARG A 163 2.13 -5.20 5.89
CA ARG A 163 2.94 -6.09 6.74
C ARG A 163 4.02 -5.34 7.52
N ASN A 164 4.63 -4.33 6.92
CA ASN A 164 5.66 -3.53 7.58
C ASN A 164 5.10 -2.67 8.74
N GLU A 165 3.80 -2.37 8.72
CA GLU A 165 3.08 -1.65 9.78
C GLU A 165 2.58 -2.57 10.89
N LEU A 166 2.14 -3.78 10.55
CA LEU A 166 1.55 -4.71 11.52
C LEU A 166 2.51 -5.04 12.66
N GLY A 167 3.77 -5.38 12.35
CA GLY A 167 4.75 -5.72 13.40
C GLY A 167 4.89 -4.66 14.51
N PRO A 168 5.19 -3.39 14.17
CA PRO A 168 5.22 -2.28 15.14
C PRO A 168 3.89 -2.01 15.84
N LEU A 169 2.76 -2.14 15.14
CA LEU A 169 1.43 -1.90 15.72
C LEU A 169 1.01 -2.98 16.71
N THR A 170 1.46 -4.23 16.53
CA THR A 170 1.06 -5.38 17.35
C THR A 170 2.07 -5.75 18.42
N VAL A 171 3.18 -5.01 18.54
CA VAL A 171 4.28 -5.37 19.46
C VAL A 171 3.83 -5.49 20.92
N HIS A 172 2.88 -4.65 21.36
CA HIS A 172 2.35 -4.70 22.73
C HIS A 172 1.41 -5.87 22.98
N ILE A 173 0.86 -6.47 21.92
CA ILE A 173 0.03 -7.67 21.97
C ILE A 173 0.93 -8.91 21.99
N ARG A 174 1.93 -8.95 21.10
CA ARG A 174 2.86 -10.09 20.94
C ARG A 174 3.86 -10.21 22.07
N CYS A 175 4.30 -9.07 22.62
CA CYS A 175 5.33 -9.00 23.66
C CYS A 175 4.87 -8.09 24.82
N PRO A 176 3.86 -8.50 25.62
CA PRO A 176 3.27 -7.65 26.66
C PRO A 176 4.23 -7.28 27.79
N GLU A 177 5.30 -8.07 27.98
CA GLU A 177 6.32 -7.85 29.01
C GLU A 177 7.39 -6.82 28.62
N ASN A 178 7.43 -6.39 27.36
CA ASN A 178 8.46 -5.48 26.86
C ASN A 178 8.19 -4.02 27.29
N SER A 179 9.24 -3.23 27.51
CA SER A 179 9.12 -1.83 27.96
C SER A 179 8.30 -0.96 26.99
N PHE A 180 8.37 -1.25 25.69
CA PHE A 180 7.53 -0.62 24.66
C PHE A 180 6.02 -0.91 24.80
N ALA A 181 5.67 -2.00 25.49
CA ALA A 181 4.29 -2.41 25.76
C ALA A 181 3.73 -1.78 27.05
N LEU A 182 4.54 -1.10 27.86
CA LEU A 182 4.10 -0.49 29.12
C LEU A 182 3.45 0.89 28.93
N ASN A 183 3.60 1.52 27.77
CA ASN A 183 2.98 2.82 27.50
C ASN A 183 1.50 2.66 27.11
N LYS A 184 0.62 2.71 28.12
CA LYS A 184 -0.83 2.54 27.96
C LYS A 184 -1.45 3.46 26.91
N ILE A 185 -1.14 4.75 26.93
CA ILE A 185 -1.70 5.74 25.97
C ILE A 185 -1.28 5.40 24.53
N ARG A 186 -0.02 5.00 24.32
CA ARG A 186 0.48 4.60 22.99
C ARG A 186 -0.22 3.32 22.52
N ASN A 187 -0.47 2.37 23.41
CA ASN A 187 -1.15 1.12 23.09
C ASN A 187 -2.63 1.34 22.75
N GLU A 188 -3.34 2.20 23.49
CA GLU A 188 -4.74 2.54 23.16
C GLU A 188 -4.86 3.12 21.74
N LYS A 189 -3.93 4.00 21.35
CA LYS A 189 -3.88 4.51 19.97
C LYS A 189 -3.63 3.41 18.94
N ARG A 190 -2.71 2.48 19.22
CA ARG A 190 -2.44 1.32 18.34
C ARG A 190 -3.67 0.43 18.24
N ASP A 191 -4.38 0.19 19.33
CA ASP A 191 -5.59 -0.62 19.35
C ASP A 191 -6.71 0.01 18.51
N LEU A 192 -6.88 1.33 18.59
CA LEU A 192 -7.79 2.08 17.72
C LEU A 192 -7.43 1.93 16.24
N ILE A 193 -6.14 2.05 15.91
CA ILE A 193 -5.63 1.85 14.55
C ILE A 193 -5.90 0.43 14.06
N LEU A 194 -5.57 -0.60 14.85
CA LEU A 194 -5.79 -2.01 14.52
C LEU A 194 -7.27 -2.31 14.31
N SER A 195 -8.14 -1.76 15.16
CA SER A 195 -9.60 -1.87 15.02
C SER A 195 -10.11 -1.21 13.75
N GLY A 196 -9.64 0.00 13.44
CA GLY A 196 -9.96 0.70 12.20
C GLY A 196 -9.51 -0.09 10.97
N MET A 197 -8.28 -0.63 11.00
CA MET A 197 -7.74 -1.46 9.94
C MET A 197 -8.56 -2.75 9.74
N HIS A 198 -8.86 -3.47 10.82
CA HIS A 198 -9.67 -4.69 10.79
C HIS A 198 -11.05 -4.43 10.17
N LYS A 199 -11.75 -3.37 10.60
CA LYS A 199 -13.03 -2.96 10.04
C LYS A 199 -12.93 -2.61 8.55
N GLY A 200 -11.92 -1.81 8.16
CA GLY A 200 -11.69 -1.42 6.78
C GLY A 200 -11.42 -2.62 5.87
N LEU A 201 -10.56 -3.56 6.30
CA LEU A 201 -10.28 -4.78 5.55
C LEU A 201 -11.51 -5.67 5.40
N HIS A 202 -12.31 -5.85 6.46
CA HIS A 202 -13.56 -6.62 6.39
C HIS A 202 -14.60 -5.97 5.46
N PHE A 203 -14.71 -4.64 5.47
CA PHE A 203 -15.55 -3.92 4.51
C PHE A 203 -15.11 -4.21 3.07
N LEU A 204 -13.81 -4.11 2.78
CA LEU A 204 -13.29 -4.44 1.45
C LEU A 204 -13.46 -5.91 1.08
N LEU A 205 -13.31 -6.85 2.03
CA LEU A 205 -13.58 -8.27 1.77
C LEU A 205 -15.00 -8.50 1.31
N ARG A 206 -15.99 -7.89 1.97
CA ARG A 206 -17.41 -7.99 1.58
C ARG A 206 -17.63 -7.41 0.19
N ARG A 207 -17.04 -6.24 -0.09
CA ARG A 207 -17.14 -5.55 -1.39
C ARG A 207 -16.58 -6.37 -2.55
N PHE A 208 -15.40 -6.96 -2.39
CA PHE A 208 -14.72 -7.71 -3.46
C PHE A 208 -15.02 -9.21 -3.48
N TYR A 209 -15.90 -9.68 -2.59
CA TYR A 209 -16.30 -11.07 -2.54
C TYR A 209 -17.07 -11.49 -3.80
N LYS A 210 -16.78 -12.69 -4.29
CA LYS A 210 -17.54 -13.35 -5.36
C LYS A 210 -17.96 -14.74 -4.88
N PRO A 211 -19.19 -15.21 -5.19
CA PRO A 211 -19.63 -16.55 -4.78
C PRO A 211 -18.70 -17.69 -5.20
N LEU A 212 -18.02 -17.53 -6.34
CA LEU A 212 -17.03 -18.49 -6.82
C LEU A 212 -15.87 -18.72 -5.86
N TYR A 213 -15.60 -17.80 -4.93
CA TYR A 213 -14.53 -17.94 -3.95
C TYR A 213 -14.85 -18.98 -2.86
N LYS A 214 -16.13 -19.37 -2.68
CA LYS A 214 -16.55 -20.39 -1.69
C LYS A 214 -15.86 -21.74 -1.88
N LYS A 215 -15.45 -22.07 -3.11
CA LYS A 215 -14.83 -23.36 -3.44
C LYS A 215 -13.37 -23.47 -3.00
N TYR A 216 -12.72 -22.36 -2.63
CA TYR A 216 -11.32 -22.36 -2.23
C TYR A 216 -11.20 -22.45 -0.72
N LYS A 217 -10.58 -23.54 -0.24
CA LYS A 217 -10.32 -23.76 1.19
C LYS A 217 -9.21 -22.88 1.76
N TYR A 218 -8.22 -22.53 0.94
CA TYR A 218 -7.01 -21.81 1.37
C TYR A 218 -6.83 -20.53 0.56
N VAL A 219 -6.34 -19.47 1.21
CA VAL A 219 -6.04 -18.17 0.56
C VAL A 219 -5.03 -18.34 -0.57
N SER A 220 -4.05 -19.24 -0.41
CA SER A 220 -3.05 -19.54 -1.45
C SER A 220 -3.67 -19.99 -2.77
N LEU A 221 -4.81 -20.69 -2.72
CA LEU A 221 -5.53 -21.22 -3.89
C LEU A 221 -6.48 -20.20 -4.54
N LEU A 222 -6.76 -19.06 -3.89
CA LEU A 222 -7.59 -18.02 -4.49
C LEU A 222 -6.92 -17.49 -5.77
N PRO A 223 -7.71 -17.10 -6.79
CA PRO A 223 -7.17 -16.39 -7.94
C PRO A 223 -6.57 -15.05 -7.51
N THR A 224 -5.54 -14.60 -8.22
CA THR A 224 -4.93 -13.29 -7.99
C THR A 224 -5.97 -12.19 -8.24
N GLY A 225 -6.15 -11.30 -7.26
CA GLY A 225 -7.16 -10.25 -7.31
C GLY A 225 -7.23 -9.46 -6.01
N GLN A 226 -8.08 -8.43 -5.95
CA GLN A 226 -8.30 -7.59 -4.77
C GLN A 226 -8.66 -8.45 -3.56
N TYR A 227 -9.61 -9.37 -3.71
CA TYR A 227 -10.07 -10.24 -2.62
C TYR A 227 -8.93 -11.03 -1.98
N LYS A 228 -8.06 -11.66 -2.79
CA LYS A 228 -6.89 -12.40 -2.29
C LYS A 228 -5.89 -11.47 -1.57
N SER A 229 -5.60 -10.30 -2.14
CA SER A 229 -4.68 -9.35 -1.52
C SER A 229 -5.18 -8.88 -0.15
N ILE A 230 -6.48 -8.59 -0.02
CA ILE A 230 -7.09 -8.21 1.26
C ILE A 230 -7.03 -9.37 2.26
N GLN A 231 -7.35 -10.60 1.83
CA GLN A 231 -7.23 -11.81 2.67
C GLN A 231 -5.79 -12.01 3.19
N LEU A 232 -4.77 -11.73 2.39
CA LEU A 232 -3.38 -11.84 2.81
C LEU A 232 -3.02 -10.84 3.93
N VAL A 233 -3.55 -9.62 3.88
CA VAL A 233 -3.34 -8.63 4.95
C VAL A 233 -4.13 -9.01 6.19
N LEU A 234 -5.38 -9.46 6.03
CA LEU A 234 -6.20 -9.87 7.17
C LEU A 234 -5.60 -11.08 7.89
N GLY A 235 -5.12 -12.08 7.15
CA GLY A 235 -4.44 -13.24 7.73
C GLY A 235 -3.22 -12.84 8.56
N GLU A 236 -2.39 -11.93 8.04
CA GLU A 236 -1.25 -11.41 8.80
C GLU A 236 -1.68 -10.66 10.07
N LEU A 237 -2.73 -9.84 9.99
CA LEU A 237 -3.28 -9.12 11.13
C LEU A 237 -3.78 -10.10 12.21
N GLU A 238 -4.46 -11.18 11.81
CA GLU A 238 -4.95 -12.21 12.73
C GLU A 238 -3.79 -13.01 13.37
N ASP A 239 -2.76 -13.33 12.59
CA ASP A 239 -1.55 -14.03 13.06
C ASP A 239 -0.78 -13.16 14.07
N ASP A 240 -0.56 -11.88 13.77
CA ASP A 240 0.17 -10.95 14.64
C ASP A 240 -0.62 -10.58 15.91
N CYS A 241 -1.94 -10.44 15.83
CA CYS A 241 -2.78 -10.13 17.00
C CYS A 241 -3.05 -11.35 17.88
N GLY A 242 -3.09 -12.55 17.29
CA GLY A 242 -3.56 -13.77 17.93
C GLY A 242 -5.08 -13.82 18.10
N GLU A 243 -5.60 -15.04 18.32
CA GLU A 243 -7.03 -15.33 18.33
C GLU A 243 -7.81 -14.52 19.38
N LYS A 244 -7.27 -14.41 20.60
CA LYS A 244 -7.92 -13.70 21.71
C LYS A 244 -8.15 -12.23 21.39
N TYR A 245 -7.16 -11.55 20.80
CA TYR A 245 -7.27 -10.14 20.47
C TYR A 245 -8.16 -9.93 19.25
N THR A 246 -8.02 -10.78 18.23
CA THR A 246 -8.90 -10.78 17.05
C THR A 246 -10.38 -10.94 17.43
N LYS A 247 -10.69 -11.78 18.42
CA LYS A 247 -12.06 -11.89 18.95
C LYS A 247 -12.56 -10.56 19.52
N LYS A 248 -11.74 -9.85 20.30
CA LYS A 248 -12.08 -8.50 20.80
C LYS A 248 -12.31 -7.49 19.68
N LEU A 249 -11.48 -7.53 18.62
CA LEU A 249 -11.68 -6.66 17.46
C LEU A 249 -13.02 -6.88 16.75
N ARG A 250 -13.51 -8.13 16.71
CA ARG A 250 -14.81 -8.49 16.12
C ARG A 250 -15.99 -8.06 17.00
N GLU A 251 -15.85 -8.18 18.31
CA GLU A 251 -16.87 -7.80 19.30
C GLU A 251 -16.97 -6.28 19.48
N GLY A 252 -15.96 -5.53 19.00
CA GLY A 252 -15.79 -4.11 19.28
C GLY A 252 -14.96 -3.94 20.54
N ILE A 253 -13.94 -3.07 20.47
CA ILE A 253 -13.17 -2.70 21.66
C ILE A 253 -14.14 -1.92 22.58
N ASN A 254 -14.51 -2.52 23.71
CA ASN A 254 -15.22 -1.87 24.81
C ASN A 254 -14.26 -1.01 25.63
#